data_AF-A0AAN0JTL4-F1
#
_entry.id   AF-A0AAN0JTL4-F1
#
_cell.length_a   1.000
_cell.length_b   1.000
_cell.length_c   1.000
_cell.angle_alpha   90.00
_cell.angle_beta   90.00
_cell.angle_gamma   90.00
#
_symmetry.space_group_name_H-M   'P 1'
#
loop_
_entity.id
_entity.type
_entity.pdbx_description
1 polymer ?
#
loop_
_entity_poly.entity_id
_entity_poly.type
_entity_poly.pdbx_seq_one_letter_code
_entity_poly.pdbx_strand_id
1 'polypeptide(L)'
;MAMSSHMLRKGYQRGTLFSFRAFQPTSLLRSYSDTTTIPSTQTIEAPYDAVIVGGGHNGLVAAAYLSKAGKKVAVFERRHVLGGAAVTEEIVPGFKFSRASYLLSLLRPVVFKDLELKRHGLKFYFRDPNSFTPIINSNESLLLGGDQNKNRKEIAKFSLKDAKVYADYEEWLERLSYSLDPLLDYVPFNLSHINSSSWRDRVQVIRSMIPFGKMLTHYHTPVSLSSVSLHVLNRWFESDVLKATLATDAVIGALLSPYSVGSG
;
A
#
# COMPACT_ATOMS: atom_id res chain seq x y z
N MET A 1 -1.11 7.89 2.09
CA MET A 1 -1.11 8.31 0.67
C MET A 1 -2.18 7.57 -0.12
N ALA A 2 -3.36 8.17 -0.26
CA ALA A 2 -4.20 7.83 -1.41
C ALA A 2 -3.41 8.28 -2.66
N MET A 3 -3.12 7.37 -3.59
CA MET A 3 -2.51 7.78 -4.86
C MET A 3 -3.34 8.92 -5.45
N SER A 4 -2.69 10.05 -5.73
CA SER A 4 -3.35 11.19 -6.35
C SER A 4 -4.14 10.70 -7.57
N SER A 5 -5.36 11.18 -7.75
CA SER A 5 -6.19 10.90 -8.93
C SER A 5 -5.44 11.24 -10.24
N HIS A 6 -4.38 12.05 -10.16
CA HIS A 6 -3.43 12.33 -11.23
C HIS A 6 -2.59 11.12 -11.66
N MET A 7 -2.05 10.33 -10.72
CA MET A 7 -1.22 9.15 -11.02
C MET A 7 -2.03 8.06 -11.75
N LEU A 8 -3.31 7.89 -11.38
CA LEU A 8 -4.21 6.96 -12.07
C LEU A 8 -4.70 7.49 -13.44
N ARG A 9 -4.69 8.81 -13.66
CA ARG A 9 -5.18 9.45 -14.91
C ARG A 9 -4.10 9.69 -15.97
N LYS A 10 -2.84 9.96 -15.60
CA LYS A 10 -1.78 10.33 -16.58
C LYS A 10 -0.72 9.25 -16.85
N GLY A 11 -0.57 8.24 -16.02
CA GLY A 11 0.62 7.37 -16.06
C GLY A 11 0.35 5.94 -16.53
N TYR A 12 -0.02 5.70 -17.80
CA TYR A 12 0.03 4.33 -18.34
C TYR A 12 0.29 4.26 -19.85
N GLN A 13 1.33 4.97 -20.30
CA GLN A 13 1.91 4.88 -21.65
C GLN A 13 3.44 4.86 -21.51
N ARG A 14 4.01 3.77 -20.99
CA ARG A 14 5.38 3.30 -21.31
C ARG A 14 5.64 1.97 -20.64
N GLY A 15 5.70 0.93 -21.47
CA GLY A 15 6.08 -0.42 -21.06
C GLY A 15 7.55 -0.49 -20.70
N THR A 16 7.85 -1.20 -19.63
CA THR A 16 9.12 -1.92 -19.49
C THR A 16 8.76 -3.35 -19.17
N LEU A 17 8.98 -4.23 -20.14
CA LEU A 17 8.69 -5.65 -20.06
C LEU A 17 9.76 -6.29 -19.15
N PHE A 18 9.44 -6.51 -17.88
CA PHE A 18 10.26 -7.35 -17.02
C PHE A 18 9.64 -8.74 -16.96
N SER A 19 10.33 -9.70 -17.59
CA SER A 19 10.02 -11.13 -17.47
C SER A 19 10.34 -11.59 -16.05
N PHE A 20 9.32 -11.95 -15.28
CA PHE A 20 9.47 -12.65 -14.01
C PHE A 20 9.68 -14.14 -14.31
N ARG A 21 10.88 -14.64 -14.07
CA ARG A 21 11.17 -16.08 -14.11
C ARG A 21 10.65 -16.69 -12.81
N ALA A 22 9.79 -17.70 -12.93
CA ALA A 22 9.23 -18.44 -11.80
C ALA A 22 10.34 -18.98 -10.89
N PHE A 23 10.15 -18.77 -9.58
CA PHE A 23 11.03 -19.27 -8.53
C PHE A 23 10.86 -20.79 -8.42
N GLN A 24 11.94 -21.56 -8.65
CA GLN A 24 11.96 -22.98 -8.30
C GLN A 24 12.32 -23.13 -6.83
N PRO A 25 11.50 -23.82 -6.01
CA PRO A 25 11.86 -24.07 -4.62
C PRO A 25 13.04 -25.05 -4.56
N THR A 26 14.14 -24.61 -3.94
CA THR A 26 15.24 -25.49 -3.52
C THR A 26 14.83 -26.18 -2.23
N SER A 27 14.80 -27.51 -2.24
CA SER A 27 14.48 -28.34 -1.08
C SER A 27 15.59 -28.24 -0.02
N LEU A 28 15.32 -27.51 1.06
CA LEU A 28 16.10 -27.56 2.30
C LEU A 28 15.25 -28.18 3.40
N LEU A 29 15.12 -29.51 3.35
CA LEU A 29 14.73 -30.29 4.52
C LEU A 29 15.97 -30.48 5.39
N ARG A 30 15.98 -29.81 6.54
CA ARG A 30 17.01 -29.94 7.57
C ARG A 30 16.68 -31.22 8.36
N SER A 31 17.50 -32.26 8.21
CA SER A 31 17.34 -33.52 8.94
C SER A 31 17.70 -33.30 10.42
N TYR A 32 16.72 -33.47 11.31
CA TYR A 32 16.94 -33.60 12.75
C TYR A 32 17.05 -35.10 13.06
N SER A 33 18.20 -35.55 13.53
CA SER A 33 18.45 -36.96 13.87
C SER A 33 18.24 -37.17 15.36
N ASP A 34 17.03 -37.57 15.75
CA ASP A 34 16.78 -38.25 17.02
C ASP A 34 16.33 -39.67 16.72
N THR A 35 17.08 -40.64 17.26
CA THR A 35 16.88 -42.07 17.07
C THR A 35 15.80 -42.55 18.03
N THR A 36 14.56 -42.50 17.58
CA THR A 36 13.48 -43.34 18.13
C THR A 36 12.71 -43.89 16.94
N THR A 37 12.66 -45.22 16.81
CA THR A 37 12.04 -45.94 15.70
C THR A 37 10.52 -45.70 15.68
N ILE A 38 10.10 -44.65 14.97
CA ILE A 38 8.71 -44.42 14.59
C ILE A 38 8.34 -45.44 13.50
N PRO A 39 7.20 -46.14 13.58
CA PRO A 39 6.74 -47.04 12.51
C PRO A 39 6.73 -46.30 11.18
N SER A 40 7.16 -46.97 10.10
CA SER A 40 7.25 -46.39 8.75
C SER A 40 6.03 -45.52 8.44
N THR A 41 6.22 -44.21 8.53
CA THR A 41 5.14 -43.25 8.30
C THR A 41 4.77 -43.40 6.84
N GLN A 42 3.57 -43.92 6.55
CA GLN A 42 2.96 -43.70 5.25
C GLN A 42 3.05 -42.19 5.00
N THR A 43 3.88 -41.77 4.06
CA THR A 43 3.90 -40.40 3.59
C THR A 43 2.54 -40.15 2.96
N ILE A 44 1.61 -39.62 3.76
CA ILE A 44 0.37 -39.06 3.25
C ILE A 44 0.80 -37.92 2.36
N GLU A 45 0.65 -38.09 1.04
CA GLU A 45 0.84 -36.98 0.11
C GLU A 45 -0.11 -35.87 0.56
N ALA A 46 0.47 -34.74 0.96
CA ALA A 46 -0.33 -33.59 1.35
C ALA A 46 -1.18 -33.19 0.14
N PRO A 47 -2.52 -33.12 0.28
CA PRO A 47 -3.42 -32.88 -0.86
C PRO A 47 -3.23 -31.48 -1.46
N TYR A 48 -2.57 -30.58 -0.73
CA TYR A 48 -2.32 -29.19 -1.09
C TYR A 48 -0.83 -28.85 -0.92
N ASP A 49 -0.32 -28.01 -1.81
CA ASP A 49 1.01 -27.40 -1.70
C ASP A 49 1.04 -26.25 -0.68
N ALA A 50 -0.11 -25.59 -0.45
CA ALA A 50 -0.24 -24.49 0.48
C ALA A 50 -1.64 -24.43 1.11
N VAL A 51 -1.69 -24.02 2.38
CA VAL A 51 -2.92 -23.77 3.12
C VAL A 51 -2.93 -22.33 3.59
N ILE A 52 -4.02 -21.61 3.30
CA ILE A 52 -4.26 -20.24 3.72
C ILE A 52 -5.41 -20.24 4.71
N VAL A 53 -5.17 -19.70 5.90
CA VAL A 53 -6.19 -19.56 6.94
C VAL A 53 -6.69 -18.11 6.92
N GLY A 54 -7.94 -17.92 6.51
CA GLY A 54 -8.61 -16.64 6.34
C GLY A 54 -8.91 -16.31 4.87
N GLY A 55 -10.18 -16.16 4.55
CA GLY A 55 -10.71 -15.77 3.24
C GLY A 55 -10.82 -14.26 3.04
N GLY A 56 -9.93 -13.49 3.67
CA GLY A 56 -9.84 -12.04 3.49
C GLY A 56 -9.17 -11.65 2.19
N HIS A 57 -9.29 -10.39 1.76
CA HIS A 57 -8.68 -9.88 0.53
C HIS A 57 -7.18 -10.20 0.39
N ASN A 58 -6.39 -10.08 1.47
CA ASN A 58 -4.96 -10.45 1.46
C ASN A 58 -4.74 -11.95 1.23
N GLY A 59 -5.47 -12.80 1.94
CA GLY A 59 -5.39 -14.26 1.79
C GLY A 59 -5.81 -14.70 0.38
N LEU A 60 -6.86 -14.08 -0.17
CA LEU A 60 -7.32 -14.36 -1.53
C LEU A 60 -6.33 -13.91 -2.60
N VAL A 61 -5.67 -12.77 -2.42
CA VAL A 61 -4.58 -12.32 -3.33
C VAL A 61 -3.41 -13.30 -3.28
N ALA A 62 -2.98 -13.72 -2.08
CA ALA A 62 -1.92 -14.72 -1.93
C ALA A 62 -2.30 -16.06 -2.59
N ALA A 63 -3.53 -16.53 -2.36
CA ALA A 63 -4.07 -17.73 -2.98
C ALA A 63 -4.04 -17.64 -4.51
N ALA A 64 -4.48 -16.50 -5.06
CA ALA A 64 -4.52 -16.28 -6.50
C ALA A 64 -3.12 -16.35 -7.12
N TYR A 65 -2.11 -15.74 -6.50
CA TYR A 65 -0.73 -15.81 -6.99
C TYR A 65 -0.12 -17.21 -6.87
N LEU A 66 -0.34 -17.92 -5.76
CA LEU A 66 0.14 -19.29 -5.60
C LEU A 66 -0.50 -20.24 -6.61
N SER A 67 -1.82 -20.12 -6.83
CA SER A 67 -2.54 -20.88 -7.86
C SER A 67 -2.05 -20.54 -9.26
N LYS A 68 -1.80 -19.26 -9.56
CA LYS A 68 -1.21 -18.81 -10.84
C LYS A 68 0.20 -19.38 -11.06
N ALA A 69 0.95 -19.66 -9.98
CA ALA A 69 2.23 -20.35 -10.01
C ALA A 69 2.10 -21.89 -10.08
N GLY A 70 0.89 -22.42 -10.27
CA GLY A 70 0.63 -23.86 -10.44
C GLY A 70 0.53 -24.66 -9.14
N LYS A 71 0.38 -23.99 -7.99
CA LYS A 71 0.23 -24.66 -6.69
C LYS A 71 -1.21 -25.05 -6.41
N LYS A 72 -1.42 -26.22 -5.77
CA LYS A 72 -2.70 -26.63 -5.20
C LYS A 72 -2.88 -25.93 -3.86
N VAL A 73 -3.78 -24.96 -3.80
CA VAL A 73 -3.99 -24.13 -2.61
C VAL A 73 -5.36 -24.39 -1.99
N ALA A 74 -5.40 -24.62 -0.68
CA ALA A 74 -6.64 -24.60 0.09
C ALA A 74 -6.77 -23.29 0.86
N VAL A 75 -7.95 -22.68 0.83
CA VAL A 75 -8.28 -21.48 1.62
C VAL A 75 -9.40 -21.87 2.59
N PHE A 76 -9.16 -21.69 3.89
CA PHE A 76 -10.16 -21.95 4.92
C PHE A 76 -10.62 -20.63 5.52
N GLU A 77 -11.92 -20.35 5.42
CA GLU A 77 -12.56 -19.20 6.05
C GLU A 77 -13.56 -19.71 7.09
N ARG A 78 -13.55 -19.12 8.28
CA ARG A 78 -14.46 -19.49 9.38
C ARG A 78 -15.89 -19.04 9.09
N ARG A 79 -16.04 -17.91 8.41
CA ARG A 79 -17.35 -17.32 8.08
C ARG A 79 -17.92 -17.96 6.82
N HIS A 80 -19.23 -17.82 6.65
CA HIS A 80 -19.94 -18.23 5.44
C HIS A 80 -19.70 -17.29 4.23
N VAL A 81 -18.84 -16.27 4.37
CA VAL A 81 -18.63 -15.21 3.38
C VAL A 81 -17.15 -14.83 3.31
N LEU A 82 -16.68 -14.52 2.10
CA LEU A 82 -15.32 -14.09 1.80
C LEU A 82 -15.18 -12.56 1.81
N GLY A 83 -13.93 -12.08 1.82
CA GLY A 83 -13.57 -10.66 1.69
C GLY A 83 -12.93 -10.05 2.94
N GLY A 84 -13.19 -10.65 4.12
CA GLY A 84 -12.61 -10.20 5.39
C GLY A 84 -13.02 -8.76 5.70
N ALA A 85 -12.03 -7.86 5.90
CA ALA A 85 -12.29 -6.44 6.15
C ALA A 85 -12.97 -5.69 4.97
N ALA A 86 -12.90 -6.25 3.77
CA ALA A 86 -13.44 -5.66 2.54
C ALA A 86 -14.83 -6.21 2.16
N VAL A 87 -15.45 -7.02 3.02
CA VAL A 87 -16.79 -7.55 2.77
C VAL A 87 -17.84 -6.46 2.95
N THR A 88 -18.81 -6.43 2.03
CA THR A 88 -20.01 -5.61 2.13
C THR A 88 -21.13 -6.45 2.71
N GLU A 89 -21.70 -6.02 3.82
CA GLU A 89 -22.77 -6.74 4.53
C GLU A 89 -23.96 -5.82 4.85
N GLU A 90 -25.13 -6.43 4.95
CA GLU A 90 -26.35 -5.76 5.38
C GLU A 90 -26.46 -5.88 6.90
N ILE A 91 -25.95 -4.86 7.61
CA ILE A 91 -26.00 -4.81 9.09
C ILE A 91 -27.35 -4.26 9.56
N VAL A 92 -27.95 -3.37 8.77
CA VAL A 92 -29.28 -2.80 8.98
C VAL A 92 -30.12 -3.13 7.75
N PRO A 93 -31.35 -3.67 7.90
CA PRO A 93 -32.21 -4.01 6.76
C PRO A 93 -32.35 -2.87 5.75
N GLY A 94 -32.12 -3.16 4.48
CA GLY A 94 -32.11 -2.21 3.37
C GLY A 94 -30.79 -1.46 3.15
N PHE A 95 -29.80 -1.61 4.05
CA PHE A 95 -28.55 -0.84 4.00
C PHE A 95 -27.31 -1.72 4.05
N LYS A 96 -26.41 -1.50 3.09
CA LYS A 96 -25.15 -2.23 2.96
C LYS A 96 -23.98 -1.38 3.44
N PHE A 97 -23.11 -2.00 4.22
CA PHE A 97 -21.94 -1.36 4.82
C PHE A 97 -20.69 -2.17 4.54
N SER A 98 -19.57 -1.49 4.31
CA SER A 98 -18.27 -2.14 4.47
C SER A 98 -17.99 -2.31 5.95
N ARG A 99 -17.52 -3.49 6.36
CA ARG A 99 -17.23 -3.75 7.78
C ARG A 99 -16.07 -2.92 8.33
N ALA A 100 -15.02 -2.73 7.56
CA ALA A 100 -13.79 -2.11 8.04
C ALA A 100 -12.98 -1.39 6.95
N SER A 101 -13.13 -1.77 5.67
CA SER A 101 -12.42 -1.15 4.55
C SER A 101 -13.29 -0.13 3.84
N TYR A 102 -13.17 1.15 4.19
CA TYR A 102 -13.98 2.23 3.61
C TYR A 102 -13.31 2.90 2.39
N LEU A 103 -12.03 2.63 2.14
CA LEU A 103 -11.27 3.10 0.98
C LEU A 103 -10.45 1.95 0.38
N LEU A 104 -10.20 2.03 -0.92
CA LEU A 104 -9.30 1.14 -1.64
C LEU A 104 -8.01 1.89 -1.99
N SER A 105 -7.26 2.33 -0.97
CA SER A 105 -6.07 3.18 -1.14
C SER A 105 -4.76 2.41 -1.31
N LEU A 106 -4.67 1.20 -0.74
CA LEU A 106 -3.41 0.43 -0.70
C LEU A 106 -3.35 -0.72 -1.72
N LEU A 107 -4.37 -0.90 -2.56
CA LEU A 107 -4.31 -1.90 -3.62
C LEU A 107 -3.31 -1.45 -4.68
N ARG A 108 -2.17 -2.14 -4.76
CA ARG A 108 -1.11 -1.80 -5.71
C ARG A 108 -1.56 -2.07 -7.15
N PRO A 109 -1.24 -1.18 -8.10
CA PRO A 109 -1.60 -1.36 -9.52
C PRO A 109 -1.09 -2.67 -10.14
N VAL A 110 0.05 -3.18 -9.68
CA VAL A 110 0.60 -4.47 -10.14
C VAL A 110 -0.35 -5.63 -9.86
N VAL A 111 -0.95 -5.68 -8.66
CA VAL A 111 -1.91 -6.73 -8.28
C VAL A 111 -3.17 -6.65 -9.13
N PHE A 112 -3.66 -5.44 -9.37
CA PHE A 112 -4.81 -5.20 -10.25
C PHE A 112 -4.58 -5.74 -11.66
N LYS A 113 -3.40 -5.48 -12.22
CA LYS A 113 -3.02 -5.90 -13.57
C LYS A 113 -2.78 -7.41 -13.64
N ASP A 114 -1.98 -7.95 -12.73
CA ASP A 114 -1.54 -9.34 -12.76
C ASP A 114 -2.68 -10.33 -12.55
N LEU A 115 -3.66 -9.95 -11.72
CA LEU A 115 -4.88 -10.73 -11.50
C LEU A 115 -6.02 -10.34 -12.44
N GLU A 116 -5.76 -9.44 -13.39
CA GLU A 116 -6.70 -9.01 -14.43
C GLU A 116 -8.08 -8.61 -13.86
N LEU A 117 -8.09 -7.93 -12.69
CA LEU A 117 -9.30 -7.75 -11.88
C LEU A 117 -10.42 -7.02 -12.64
N LYS A 118 -10.08 -6.13 -13.57
CA LYS A 118 -11.04 -5.48 -14.47
C LYS A 118 -11.84 -6.48 -15.31
N ARG A 119 -11.17 -7.49 -15.86
CA ARG A 119 -11.81 -8.57 -16.63
C ARG A 119 -12.73 -9.39 -15.74
N HIS A 120 -12.39 -9.51 -14.46
CA HIS A 120 -13.19 -10.19 -13.44
C HIS A 120 -14.25 -9.27 -12.79
N GLY A 121 -14.51 -8.09 -13.36
CA GLY A 121 -15.65 -7.24 -12.99
C GLY A 121 -15.36 -6.15 -11.96
N LEU A 122 -14.11 -5.95 -11.54
CA LEU A 122 -13.75 -4.84 -10.65
C LEU A 122 -13.99 -3.49 -11.34
N LYS A 123 -14.78 -2.63 -10.67
CA LYS A 123 -15.07 -1.26 -11.08
C LYS A 123 -14.60 -0.30 -9.99
N PHE A 124 -13.97 0.80 -10.41
CA PHE A 124 -13.56 1.87 -9.50
C PHE A 124 -14.55 3.02 -9.56
N TYR A 125 -14.96 3.46 -8.38
CA TYR A 125 -15.71 4.69 -8.18
C TYR A 125 -14.81 5.65 -7.43
N PHE A 126 -14.41 6.72 -8.11
CA PHE A 126 -13.58 7.75 -7.51
C PHE A 126 -14.46 8.69 -6.71
N ARG A 127 -14.05 8.95 -5.48
CA ARG A 127 -14.62 10.02 -4.67
C ARG A 127 -14.11 11.36 -5.22
N ASP A 128 -14.97 12.36 -5.31
CA ASP A 128 -14.59 13.74 -5.61
C ASP A 128 -15.70 14.66 -5.08
N PRO A 129 -15.45 15.54 -4.09
CA PRO A 129 -14.16 15.80 -3.43
C PRO A 129 -13.70 14.66 -2.51
N ASN A 130 -12.39 14.44 -2.47
CA ASN A 130 -11.74 13.38 -1.67
C ASN A 130 -11.70 13.70 -0.18
N SER A 131 -11.69 14.98 0.16
CA SER A 131 -11.66 15.47 1.54
C SER A 131 -12.75 16.51 1.79
N PHE A 132 -13.30 16.46 3.00
CA PHE A 132 -14.21 17.45 3.56
C PHE A 132 -13.80 17.69 5.01
N THR A 133 -13.37 18.91 5.32
CA THR A 133 -12.94 19.31 6.66
C THR A 133 -13.87 20.43 7.16
N PRO A 134 -14.84 20.12 8.03
CA PRO A 134 -15.72 21.12 8.61
C PRO A 134 -14.99 21.96 9.66
N ILE A 135 -15.37 23.21 9.80
CA ILE A 135 -14.85 24.09 10.84
C ILE A 135 -15.83 24.12 12.01
N ILE A 136 -15.35 23.83 13.21
CA ILE A 136 -16.17 23.82 14.42
C ILE A 136 -16.72 25.24 14.64
N ASN A 137 -18.01 25.33 14.95
CA ASN A 137 -18.74 26.59 15.17
C ASN A 137 -18.76 27.54 13.95
N SER A 138 -18.59 27.02 12.74
CA SER A 138 -18.71 27.78 11.50
C SER A 138 -19.54 27.01 10.47
N ASN A 139 -20.14 27.73 9.53
CA ASN A 139 -20.77 27.14 8.33
C ASN A 139 -19.75 26.92 7.19
N GLU A 140 -18.47 27.18 7.47
CA GLU A 140 -17.38 27.01 6.51
C GLU A 140 -16.77 25.61 6.58
N SER A 141 -16.19 25.20 5.45
CA SER A 141 -15.50 23.93 5.31
C SER A 141 -14.43 24.04 4.24
N LEU A 142 -13.39 23.22 4.34
CA LEU A 142 -12.42 23.02 3.27
C LEU A 142 -12.75 21.74 2.48
N LEU A 143 -12.92 21.89 1.17
CA LEU A 143 -13.07 20.78 0.22
C LEU A 143 -11.80 20.64 -0.62
N LEU A 144 -11.24 19.42 -0.66
CA LEU A 144 -10.14 19.10 -1.57
C LEU A 144 -10.50 17.89 -2.44
N GLY A 145 -10.21 17.97 -3.73
CA GLY A 145 -10.59 16.99 -4.74
C GLY A 145 -9.54 16.82 -5.84
N GLY A 146 -9.96 16.24 -6.96
CA GLY A 146 -9.07 15.97 -8.10
C GLY A 146 -8.75 17.19 -8.99
N ASP A 147 -9.42 18.32 -8.76
CA ASP A 147 -9.27 19.54 -9.55
C ASP A 147 -8.45 20.59 -8.80
N GLN A 148 -7.22 20.82 -9.27
CA GLN A 148 -6.28 21.75 -8.66
C GLN A 148 -6.78 23.20 -8.65
N ASN A 149 -7.57 23.63 -9.65
CA ASN A 149 -8.11 24.98 -9.68
C ASN A 149 -9.23 25.15 -8.65
N LYS A 150 -10.06 24.12 -8.44
CA LYS A 150 -11.07 24.11 -7.36
C LYS A 150 -10.38 24.10 -5.99
N ASN A 151 -9.37 23.26 -5.79
CA ASN A 151 -8.61 23.20 -4.55
C ASN A 151 -8.00 24.57 -4.21
N ARG A 152 -7.37 25.23 -5.20
CA ARG A 152 -6.82 26.58 -5.00
C ARG A 152 -7.88 27.60 -4.56
N LYS A 153 -9.08 27.56 -5.16
CA LYS A 153 -10.19 28.45 -4.78
C LYS A 153 -10.70 28.15 -3.37
N GLU A 154 -10.80 26.88 -2.99
CA GLU A 154 -11.21 26.46 -1.65
C GLU A 154 -10.19 26.89 -0.59
N ILE A 155 -8.89 26.70 -0.84
CA ILE A 155 -7.81 27.13 0.06
C ILE A 155 -7.76 28.65 0.17
N ALA A 156 -7.99 29.39 -0.93
CA ALA A 156 -7.97 30.85 -0.96
C ALA A 156 -9.02 31.50 -0.03
N LYS A 157 -10.06 30.77 0.39
CA LYS A 157 -11.02 31.23 1.41
C LYS A 157 -10.36 31.43 2.78
N PHE A 158 -9.29 30.68 3.06
CA PHE A 158 -8.60 30.68 4.35
C PHE A 158 -7.21 31.33 4.28
N SER A 159 -6.48 31.15 3.17
CA SER A 159 -5.23 31.87 2.91
C SER A 159 -4.92 31.96 1.41
N LEU A 160 -4.72 33.19 0.93
CA LEU A 160 -4.24 33.46 -0.43
C LEU A 160 -2.78 33.01 -0.64
N LYS A 161 -1.98 33.00 0.43
CA LYS A 161 -0.58 32.56 0.37
C LYS A 161 -0.51 31.05 0.20
N ASP A 162 -1.25 30.30 1.03
CA ASP A 162 -1.34 28.84 0.94
C ASP A 162 -1.86 28.40 -0.43
N ALA A 163 -2.87 29.09 -0.95
CA ALA A 163 -3.42 28.81 -2.28
C ALA A 163 -2.39 28.97 -3.41
N LYS A 164 -1.42 29.88 -3.27
CA LYS A 164 -0.36 30.09 -4.28
C LYS A 164 0.67 28.97 -4.24
N VAL A 165 1.06 28.50 -3.05
CA VAL A 165 2.16 27.53 -2.88
C VAL A 165 1.69 26.07 -2.87
N TYR A 166 0.37 25.82 -2.79
CA TYR A 166 -0.17 24.46 -2.71
C TYR A 166 0.23 23.56 -3.88
N ALA A 167 0.31 24.10 -5.10
CA ALA A 167 0.74 23.33 -6.27
C ALA A 167 2.19 22.86 -6.16
N ASP A 168 3.08 23.72 -5.64
CA ASP A 168 4.49 23.40 -5.45
C ASP A 168 4.67 22.33 -4.36
N TYR A 169 3.87 22.39 -3.30
CA TYR A 169 3.81 21.36 -2.26
C TYR A 169 3.36 20.00 -2.82
N GLU A 170 2.30 19.97 -3.63
CA GLU A 170 1.81 18.73 -4.26
C GLU A 170 2.85 18.12 -5.19
N GLU A 171 3.55 18.95 -6.00
CA GLU A 171 4.62 18.47 -6.86
C GLU A 171 5.80 17.91 -6.04
N TRP A 172 6.18 18.59 -4.95
CA TRP A 172 7.19 18.11 -4.03
C TRP A 172 6.81 16.75 -3.41
N LEU A 173 5.56 16.61 -2.97
CA LEU A 173 5.04 15.38 -2.38
C LEU A 173 4.97 14.23 -3.41
N GLU A 174 4.57 14.53 -4.64
CA GLU A 174 4.52 13.56 -5.75
C GLU A 174 5.93 13.03 -6.08
N ARG A 175 6.94 13.90 -6.12
CA ARG A 175 8.35 13.49 -6.31
C ARG A 175 8.83 12.57 -5.19
N LEU A 176 8.48 12.85 -3.94
CA LEU A 176 8.77 11.96 -2.82
C LEU A 176 8.08 10.61 -2.99
N SER A 177 6.79 10.59 -3.31
CA SER A 177 6.03 9.35 -3.55
C SER A 177 6.66 8.50 -4.67
N TYR A 178 7.07 9.12 -5.78
CA TYR A 178 7.72 8.41 -6.89
C TYR A 178 9.06 7.79 -6.51
N SER A 179 9.80 8.42 -5.60
CA SER A 179 11.07 7.86 -5.11
C SER A 179 10.87 6.59 -4.28
N LEU A 180 9.69 6.43 -3.67
CA LEU A 180 9.34 5.31 -2.79
C LEU A 180 8.63 4.16 -3.51
N ASP A 181 7.95 4.43 -4.63
CA ASP A 181 7.19 3.42 -5.37
C ASP A 181 8.00 2.13 -5.70
N PRO A 182 9.29 2.21 -6.11
CA PRO A 182 10.09 1.01 -6.35
C PRO A 182 10.33 0.14 -5.11
N LEU A 183 10.29 0.71 -3.91
CA LEU A 183 10.48 -0.03 -2.66
C LEU A 183 9.24 -0.83 -2.28
N LEU A 184 8.06 -0.38 -2.67
CA LEU A 184 6.80 -1.02 -2.31
C LEU A 184 6.54 -2.32 -3.10
N ASP A 185 7.11 -2.45 -4.30
CA ASP A 185 7.03 -3.67 -5.13
C ASP A 185 8.24 -4.60 -4.98
N TYR A 186 9.28 -4.17 -4.29
CA TYR A 186 10.46 -4.99 -4.11
C TYR A 186 10.32 -5.88 -2.88
N VAL A 187 10.84 -7.11 -2.96
CA VAL A 187 10.88 -8.02 -1.82
C VAL A 187 11.74 -7.39 -0.72
N PRO A 188 11.21 -7.20 0.51
CA PRO A 188 11.97 -6.57 1.58
C PRO A 188 13.24 -7.37 1.88
N PHE A 189 14.29 -6.63 2.22
CA PHE A 189 15.62 -7.18 2.45
C PHE A 189 15.58 -8.23 3.56
N ASN A 190 16.05 -9.46 3.28
CA ASN A 190 16.27 -10.44 4.33
C ASN A 190 17.73 -10.41 4.80
N LEU A 191 17.97 -9.69 5.90
CA LEU A 191 19.31 -9.50 6.51
C LEU A 191 19.96 -10.82 6.92
N SER A 192 19.17 -11.89 7.10
CA SER A 192 19.70 -13.20 7.49
C SER A 192 20.56 -13.86 6.39
N HIS A 193 20.48 -13.40 5.14
CA HIS A 193 21.25 -13.95 4.02
C HIS A 193 22.54 -13.18 3.70
N ILE A 194 22.88 -12.10 4.43
CA ILE A 194 24.14 -11.35 4.18
C ILE A 194 25.38 -12.24 4.36
N ASN A 195 25.31 -13.18 5.30
CA ASN A 195 26.36 -14.17 5.57
C ASN A 195 26.18 -15.50 4.80
N SER A 196 25.25 -15.58 3.83
CA SER A 196 25.06 -16.83 3.07
C SER A 196 26.20 -17.03 2.05
N SER A 197 26.65 -18.27 1.91
CA SER A 197 27.72 -18.66 0.96
C SER A 197 27.25 -18.72 -0.50
N SER A 198 25.95 -18.49 -0.76
CA SER A 198 25.35 -18.53 -2.09
C SER A 198 25.54 -17.21 -2.83
N TRP A 199 26.26 -17.24 -3.95
CA TRP A 199 26.43 -16.06 -4.80
C TRP A 199 25.12 -15.50 -5.36
N ARG A 200 24.09 -16.35 -5.53
CA ARG A 200 22.76 -15.93 -6.02
C ARG A 200 22.04 -15.06 -4.99
N ASP A 201 22.12 -15.44 -3.72
CA ASP A 201 21.54 -14.69 -2.61
C ASP A 201 22.23 -13.33 -2.49
N ARG A 202 23.56 -13.28 -2.64
CA ARG A 202 24.34 -12.03 -2.66
C ARG A 202 23.95 -11.11 -3.82
N VAL A 203 23.71 -11.66 -5.01
CA VAL A 203 23.21 -10.88 -6.16
C VAL A 203 21.79 -10.37 -5.91
N GLN A 204 20.93 -11.16 -5.28
CA GLN A 204 19.58 -10.73 -4.90
C GLN A 204 19.61 -9.59 -3.87
N VAL A 205 20.49 -9.70 -2.89
CA VAL A 205 20.81 -8.64 -1.91
C VAL A 205 21.26 -7.36 -2.61
N ILE A 206 22.24 -7.42 -3.51
CA ILE A 206 22.72 -6.24 -4.25
C ILE A 206 21.60 -5.62 -5.10
N ARG A 207 20.82 -6.45 -5.80
CA ARG A 207 19.69 -5.96 -6.61
C ARG A 207 18.61 -5.30 -5.76
N SER A 208 18.37 -5.79 -4.55
CA SER A 208 17.42 -5.19 -3.61
C SER A 208 17.88 -3.84 -3.05
N MET A 209 19.18 -3.56 -3.06
CA MET A 209 19.74 -2.28 -2.63
C MET A 209 19.68 -1.19 -3.72
N ILE A 210 19.53 -1.55 -5.00
CA ILE A 210 19.44 -0.59 -6.10
C ILE A 210 18.30 0.43 -5.92
N PRO A 211 17.04 0.03 -5.64
CA PRO A 211 15.96 0.99 -5.42
C PRO A 211 16.19 1.84 -4.17
N PHE A 212 16.79 1.27 -3.10
CA PHE A 212 17.13 2.01 -1.89
C PHE A 212 18.23 3.07 -2.14
N GLY A 213 19.25 2.74 -2.92
CA GLY A 213 20.28 3.70 -3.34
C GLY A 213 19.70 4.84 -4.18
N LYS A 214 18.76 4.55 -5.08
CA LYS A 214 18.05 5.57 -5.87
C LYS A 214 17.14 6.48 -5.03
N MET A 215 16.55 5.95 -3.96
CA MET A 215 15.80 6.75 -2.98
C MET A 215 16.72 7.71 -2.23
N LEU A 216 17.90 7.24 -1.79
CA LEU A 216 18.87 8.06 -1.05
C LEU A 216 19.49 9.18 -1.89
N THR A 217 19.57 9.03 -3.21
CA THR A 217 20.08 10.08 -4.11
C THR A 217 19.03 11.13 -4.47
N HIS A 218 17.74 10.86 -4.23
CA HIS A 218 16.70 11.87 -4.36
C HIS A 218 16.61 12.71 -3.08
N TYR A 219 16.86 14.02 -3.24
CA TYR A 219 16.89 15.10 -2.23
C TYR A 219 16.18 14.81 -0.90
N HIS A 220 16.89 14.93 0.23
CA HIS A 220 16.37 15.02 1.62
C HIS A 220 15.28 14.01 2.06
N THR A 221 14.95 13.01 1.23
CA THR A 221 13.89 12.01 1.43
C THR A 221 13.95 11.29 2.79
N PRO A 222 15.14 10.91 3.32
CA PRO A 222 15.22 10.25 4.63
C PRO A 222 14.81 11.15 5.80
N VAL A 223 15.07 12.46 5.68
CA VAL A 223 14.73 13.45 6.72
C VAL A 223 13.23 13.69 6.71
N SER A 224 12.59 13.75 5.54
CA SER A 224 11.14 13.95 5.43
C SER A 224 10.33 12.78 5.99
N LEU A 225 10.72 11.54 5.73
CA LEU A 225 9.99 10.33 6.22
C LEU A 225 10.11 10.09 7.73
N SER A 226 11.16 10.62 8.35
CA SER A 226 11.35 10.60 9.79
C SER A 226 10.84 11.88 10.46
N SER A 227 10.31 12.84 9.68
CA SER A 227 9.83 14.11 10.20
C SER A 227 8.51 13.96 10.94
N VAL A 228 8.21 15.02 11.67
CA VAL A 228 6.88 15.29 12.22
C VAL A 228 6.05 15.95 11.12
N SER A 229 4.90 15.38 10.75
CA SER A 229 4.06 15.89 9.66
C SER A 229 3.73 17.37 9.82
N LEU A 230 3.40 17.81 11.04
CA LEU A 230 3.11 19.22 11.28
C LEU A 230 4.34 20.14 11.10
N HIS A 231 5.54 19.65 11.37
CA HIS A 231 6.76 20.42 11.13
C HIS A 231 7.01 20.64 9.64
N VAL A 232 6.70 19.64 8.80
CA VAL A 232 6.72 19.79 7.35
C VAL A 232 5.66 20.81 6.93
N LEU A 233 4.42 20.64 7.39
CA LEU A 233 3.30 21.49 6.99
C LEU A 233 3.46 22.96 7.42
N ASN A 234 3.99 23.22 8.62
CA ASN A 234 4.26 24.58 9.11
C ASN A 234 5.32 25.34 8.29
N ARG A 235 6.15 24.65 7.50
CA ARG A 235 7.08 25.30 6.57
C ARG A 235 6.39 25.81 5.31
N TRP A 236 5.31 25.15 4.90
CA TRP A 236 4.60 25.43 3.66
C TRP A 236 3.37 26.32 3.86
N PHE A 237 2.61 26.08 4.92
CA PHE A 237 1.26 26.61 5.08
C PHE A 237 1.06 27.37 6.39
N GLU A 238 0.22 28.40 6.35
CA GLU A 238 -0.16 29.19 7.53
C GLU A 238 -1.54 28.81 8.07
N SER A 239 -2.48 28.39 7.21
CA SER A 239 -3.86 28.10 7.63
C SER A 239 -3.96 26.76 8.37
N ASP A 240 -4.54 26.81 9.58
CA ASP A 240 -4.70 25.61 10.41
C ASP A 240 -5.65 24.59 9.80
N VAL A 241 -6.69 25.04 9.08
CA VAL A 241 -7.62 24.13 8.41
C VAL A 241 -6.93 23.29 7.34
N LEU A 242 -6.07 23.89 6.50
CA LEU A 242 -5.33 23.16 5.48
C LEU A 242 -4.32 22.20 6.11
N LYS A 243 -3.58 22.67 7.13
CA LYS A 243 -2.64 21.82 7.87
C LYS A 243 -3.35 20.62 8.52
N ALA A 244 -4.51 20.83 9.14
CA ALA A 244 -5.30 19.76 9.73
C ALA A 244 -5.79 18.76 8.69
N THR A 245 -6.27 19.24 7.55
CA THR A 245 -6.70 18.38 6.43
C THR A 245 -5.55 17.51 5.93
N LEU A 246 -4.38 18.09 5.66
CA LEU A 246 -3.22 17.36 5.13
C LEU A 246 -2.56 16.44 6.18
N ALA A 247 -2.50 16.87 7.44
CA ALA A 247 -1.96 16.06 8.53
C ALA A 247 -2.78 14.78 8.76
N THR A 248 -4.09 14.82 8.48
CA THR A 248 -4.96 13.64 8.57
C THR A 248 -4.44 12.49 7.69
N ASP A 249 -4.00 12.78 6.47
CA ASP A 249 -3.45 11.77 5.56
C ASP A 249 -2.15 11.12 6.06
N ALA A 250 -1.42 11.84 6.91
CA ALA A 250 -0.16 11.41 7.51
C ALA A 250 -0.36 10.44 8.70
N VAL A 251 -1.48 10.57 9.41
CA VAL A 251 -1.77 9.79 10.63
C VAL A 251 -2.79 8.66 10.44
N ILE A 252 -3.52 8.64 9.31
CA ILE A 252 -4.47 7.55 8.99
C ILE A 252 -3.76 6.19 9.06
N GLY A 253 -4.28 5.30 9.91
CA GLY A 253 -3.80 3.92 10.05
C GLY A 253 -2.52 3.75 10.88
N ALA A 254 -1.84 4.84 11.26
CA ALA A 254 -0.60 4.78 12.04
C ALA A 254 -0.83 4.78 13.57
N LEU A 255 -2.03 5.19 14.04
CA LEU A 255 -2.32 5.46 15.46
C LEU A 255 -1.30 6.44 16.09
N LEU A 256 -0.74 7.34 15.28
CA LEU A 256 0.26 8.33 15.69
C LEU A 256 -0.36 9.72 15.79
N SER A 257 0.22 10.57 16.65
CA SER A 257 -0.09 11.99 16.68
C SER A 257 0.61 12.69 15.50
N PRO A 258 0.03 13.78 14.94
CA PRO A 258 0.73 14.63 13.96
C PRO A 258 2.03 15.25 14.48
N TYR A 259 2.26 15.17 15.80
CA TYR A 259 3.47 15.62 16.49
C TYR A 259 4.52 14.51 16.69
N SER A 260 4.18 13.25 16.38
CA SER A 260 5.08 12.11 16.58
C SER A 260 6.10 12.01 15.44
N VAL A 261 7.33 11.59 15.79
CA VAL A 261 8.38 11.22 14.82
C VAL A 261 7.87 10.09 13.94
N GLY A 262 8.11 10.18 12.62
CA GLY A 262 7.62 9.18 11.66
C GLY A 262 6.16 9.35 11.25
N SER A 263 5.54 10.50 11.57
CA SER A 263 4.21 10.87 11.05
C SER A 263 4.27 11.58 9.69
N GLY A 264 5.46 12.00 9.23
CA GLY A 264 5.68 12.76 8.00
C GLY A 264 5.73 11.94 6.71
#